data_AF-A0A3S3RK56-F1
#
_entry.id   AF-A0A3S3RK56-F1
#
_cell.length_a   1.000
_cell.length_b   1.000
_cell.length_c   1.000
_cell.angle_alpha   90.00
_cell.angle_beta   90.00
_cell.angle_gamma   90.00
#
_symmetry.space_group_name_H-M   'P 1'
#
loop_
_entity.id
_entity.type
_entity.pdbx_description
1 polymer ?
#
loop_
_entity_poly.entity_id
_entity_poly.type
_entity_poly.pdbx_seq_one_letter_code
_entity_poly.pdbx_strand_id
1 'polypeptide(L)' 'MRVKIGDQWFEPTPSQAICIELTSSDKANINAMSEERSRYGAFHDDDHRSDIEMLEWMREGSKT' A
#
# COMPACT_ATOMS: atom_id res chain seq x y z
N MET A 1 11.07 -10.14 0.01
CA MET A 1 10.31 -8.95 0.45
C MET A 1 11.27 -8.04 1.18
N ARG A 2 11.33 -6.74 0.90
CA ARG A 2 12.14 -5.77 1.65
C ARG A 2 11.19 -4.71 2.20
N VAL A 3 11.36 -4.30 3.45
CA VAL A 3 10.46 -3.33 4.08
C VAL A 3 11.29 -2.11 4.48
N LYS A 4 10.86 -0.92 4.07
CA LYS A 4 11.44 0.35 4.54
C LYS A 4 10.65 0.82 5.76
N ILE A 5 11.33 1.08 6.87
CA ILE A 5 10.73 1.66 8.08
C ILE A 5 11.51 2.93 8.41
N GLY A 6 10.86 4.09 8.28
CA GLY A 6 11.54 5.39 8.31
C GLY A 6 12.60 5.48 7.19
N ASP A 7 13.86 5.67 7.58
CA ASP A 7 14.99 5.79 6.66
C ASP A 7 15.81 4.50 6.51
N GLN A 8 15.38 3.40 7.14
CA GLN A 8 16.11 2.14 7.14
C GLN A 8 15.41 1.06 6.31
N TRP A 9 16.21 0.27 5.61
CA TRP A 9 15.74 -0.90 4.86
C TRP A 9 16.00 -2.18 5.65
N PHE A 10 14.97 -3.01 5.78
CA PHE A 10 15.03 -4.29 6.45
C PHE A 10 14.83 -5.43 5.43
N GLU A 11 15.70 -6.44 5.53
CA GLU A 11 15.60 -7.67 4.75
C GLU A 11 15.23 -8.84 5.69
N PRO A 12 14.22 -9.65 5.36
CA PRO A 12 13.88 -10.84 6.12
C PRO A 12 14.98 -11.88 5.90
N THR A 13 15.67 -12.25 6.97
CA THR A 13 16.60 -13.38 6.97
C THR A 13 15.88 -14.61 7.52
N PRO A 14 16.31 -15.85 7.19
CA PRO A 14 15.65 -17.07 7.67
C PRO A 14 15.52 -17.16 9.20
N SER A 15 16.38 -16.47 9.93
CA SER A 15 16.43 -16.46 11.40
C SER A 15 15.79 -15.22 12.03
N GLN A 16 15.29 -14.26 11.25
CA GLN A 16 14.77 -13.01 11.78
C GLN A 16 13.46 -12.61 11.07
N ALA A 17 12.35 -12.85 11.76
CA ALA A 17 11.06 -12.31 11.37
C ALA A 17 11.03 -10.79 11.60
N ILE A 18 10.37 -10.07 10.69
CA ILE A 18 10.09 -8.65 10.85
C ILE A 18 8.67 -8.54 11.39
N CYS A 19 8.52 -8.00 12.60
CA CYS A 19 7.22 -7.62 13.16
C CYS A 19 7.00 -6.12 12.89
N ILE A 20 5.89 -5.78 12.24
CA ILE A 20 5.49 -4.39 12.02
C ILE A 20 4.40 -4.04 13.02
N GLU A 21 4.70 -3.13 13.93
CA GLU A 21 3.69 -2.58 14.84
C GLU A 21 2.97 -1.41 14.18
N LEU A 22 1.65 -1.51 14.09
CA LEU A 22 0.82 -0.47 13.49
C LEU A 22 0.53 0.62 14.53
N THR A 23 0.67 1.88 14.12
CA THR A 23 0.26 3.01 14.95
C THR A 23 -1.27 3.07 15.07
N SER A 24 -1.77 3.84 16.02
CA SER A 24 -3.22 4.08 16.17
C SER A 24 -3.84 4.69 14.89
N SER A 25 -3.10 5.56 14.20
CA SER A 25 -3.54 6.17 12.95
C SER A 25 -3.59 5.14 11.81
N ASP A 26 -2.60 4.26 11.70
CA ASP A 26 -2.61 3.20 10.68
C ASP A 26 -3.81 2.27 10.87
N LYS A 27 -4.08 1.89 12.12
CA LYS A 27 -5.26 1.07 12.47
C LYS A 27 -6.56 1.77 12.09
N ALA A 28 -6.67 3.08 12.33
CA ALA A 28 -7.84 3.86 11.94
C ALA A 28 -8.02 3.92 10.42
N ASN A 29 -6.93 4.11 9.67
CA ASN A 29 -6.95 4.13 8.22
C ASN A 29 -7.38 2.77 7.63
N ILE A 30 -6.84 1.67 8.17
CA ILE A 30 -7.22 0.31 7.77
C ILE A 30 -8.70 0.04 8.09
N ASN A 31 -9.18 0.42 9.28
CA ASN A 31 -10.58 0.25 9.66
C ASN A 31 -11.54 1.08 8.78
N ALA A 32 -11.08 2.22 8.26
CA ALA A 32 -11.84 3.05 7.34
C ALA A 32 -11.83 2.52 5.89
N MET A 33 -11.09 1.43 5.61
CA MET A 33 -11.11 0.80 4.31
C MET A 33 -12.40 0.00 4.11
N SER A 34 -13.13 0.32 3.05
CA SER A 34 -14.26 -0.51 2.62
C SER A 34 -13.77 -1.90 2.22
N GLU A 35 -14.50 -2.95 2.63
CA GLU A 35 -14.22 -4.35 2.27
C GLU A 35 -14.20 -4.58 0.74
N GLU A 36 -14.90 -3.73 -0.01
CA GLU A 36 -14.91 -3.76 -1.47
C GLU A 36 -13.60 -3.22 -2.09
N ARG A 37 -12.79 -2.47 -1.32
CA ARG A 37 -11.48 -1.97 -1.73
C ARG A 37 -10.42 -3.04 -1.53
N SER A 38 -10.52 -4.10 -2.31
CA SER A 38 -9.55 -5.20 -2.40
C SER A 38 -8.26 -4.84 -3.16
N ARG A 39 -8.11 -3.58 -3.60
CA ARG A 39 -7.06 -3.15 -4.50
C ARG A 39 -6.40 -1.87 -4.04
N TYR A 40 -5.09 -1.84 -4.23
CA TYR A 40 -4.25 -0.69 -3.99
C TYR A 40 -3.48 -0.41 -5.27
N GLY A 41 -3.43 0.86 -5.67
CA GLY A 41 -2.51 1.34 -6.70
C GLY A 41 -1.44 2.20 -6.04
N ALA A 42 -0.20 2.02 -6.49
CA ALA A 42 0.90 2.93 -6.17
C ALA A 42 1.17 3.76 -7.42
N PHE A 43 1.06 5.08 -7.30
CA PHE A 43 1.39 6.03 -8.35
C PHE A 43 2.64 6.81 -7.93
N HIS A 44 3.48 7.15 -8.90
CA HIS A 44 4.65 7.99 -8.64
C HIS A 44 4.23 9.44 -8.44
N ASP A 45 5.04 10.23 -7.71
CA ASP A 45 4.78 11.66 -7.54
C ASP A 45 4.87 12.43 -8.87
N ASP A 46 5.58 11.87 -9.85
CA ASP A 46 5.67 12.37 -11.22
C ASP A 46 4.48 11.91 -12.11
N ASP A 47 3.51 11.20 -11.53
CA ASP A 47 2.30 10.77 -12.23
C ASP A 47 1.33 11.94 -12.37
N HIS A 48 1.17 12.44 -13.60
CA HIS A 48 0.34 13.59 -13.90
C HIS A 48 -1.16 13.25 -14.06
N ARG A 49 -1.56 11.99 -13.84
CA ARG A 49 -2.98 11.60 -13.87
C ARG A 49 -3.73 12.27 -12.71
N SER A 50 -4.96 12.68 -12.98
CA SER A 50 -5.88 13.11 -11.93
C SER A 50 -6.35 11.91 -11.08
N ASP A 51 -6.87 12.19 -9.88
CA ASP A 51 -7.45 11.18 -8.99
C ASP A 51 -8.51 10.32 -9.69
N ILE A 52 -9.31 10.92 -10.59
CA ILE A 52 -10.35 10.22 -11.34
C ILE A 52 -9.74 9.24 -12.34
N GLU A 53 -8.72 9.65 -13.09
CA GLU A 53 -8.01 8.80 -14.06
C GLU A 53 -7.26 7.65 -13.35
N MET A 54 -6.70 7.91 -12.18
CA MET A 54 -6.07 6.89 -11.34
C MET A 54 -7.10 5.84 -10.86
N LEU A 55 -8.29 6.29 -10.45
CA LEU A 55 -9.39 5.40 -10.05
C LEU A 55 -9.93 4.59 -11.22
N GLU A 56 -10.04 5.17 -12.42
CA GLU A 56 -10.44 4.46 -13.63
C GLU A 56 -9.41 3.40 -14.02
N TRP A 57 -8.12 3.73 -13.99
CA TRP A 57 -7.03 2.77 -14.23
C TRP A 57 -7.10 1.56 -13.29
N MET A 58 -7.35 1.78 -11.99
CA MET A 58 -7.51 0.67 -11.03
C MET A 58 -8.72 -0.23 -11.34
N ARG A 59 -9.79 0.33 -11.93
CA ARG A 59 -10.99 -0.42 -12.32
C ARG A 59 -10.75 -1.26 -13.57
N GLU A 60 -9.98 -0.76 -14.53
CA GLU A 60 -9.66 -1.45 -15.78
C GLU A 60 -8.78 -2.69 -15.58
N GLY A 61 -7.85 -2.66 -14.61
CA GLY A 61 -7.08 -3.82 -14.18
C GLY A 61 -7.90 -5.00 -13.62
N SER A 62 -9.24 -4.89 -13.56
CA SER A 62 -10.16 -5.98 -13.21
C SER A 62 -10.43 -6.97 -14.35
N LYS A 63 -10.09 -6.63 -15.59
CA LYS A 63 -10.40 -7.46 -16.76
C LYS A 63 -9.26 -8.42 -17.06
N THR A 64 -9.01 -9.37 -16.16
CA THR A 64 -8.22 -10.59 -16.43
C THR A 64 -8.78 -11.73 -15.60
#